data_AF-A0A1B8C1D9-F1
#
_entry.id   AF-A0A1B8C1D9-F1
#
_cell.length_a   1.000
_cell.length_b   1.000
_cell.length_c   1.000
_cell.angle_alpha   90.00
_cell.angle_beta   90.00
_cell.angle_gamma   90.00
#
_symmetry.space_group_name_H-M   'P 1'
#
loop_
_entity.id
_entity.type
_entity.pdbx_description
1 polymer ?
#
loop_
_entity_poly.entity_id
_entity_poly.type
_entity_poly.pdbx_seq_one_letter_code
_entity_poly.pdbx_strand_id
1 'polypeptide(L)'
;MLYGYPNTRLAQSTRQLLNYSTGRKWFDCAECHHETEDHELLQKMDMTFACKKCKKAFRKDAAVFEESDEYCPHCDNHFVLEAKTPKPMLKFEGEDARVDNRMLIDHRTRQEEARTIFDVKDAPNKLG
;
A
#
# COMPACT_ATOMS: atom_id res chain seq x y z
N MET A 1 -29.05 1.71 -13.11
CA MET A 1 -29.23 3.17 -13.06
C MET A 1 -28.11 3.75 -12.22
N LEU A 2 -27.10 4.31 -12.87
CA LEU A 2 -25.91 4.87 -12.21
C LEU A 2 -26.24 6.30 -11.76
N TYR A 3 -26.13 6.57 -10.46
CA TYR A 3 -26.27 7.92 -9.92
C TYR A 3 -25.02 8.73 -10.24
N GLY A 4 -25.09 9.51 -11.33
CA GLY A 4 -24.15 10.59 -11.60
C GLY A 4 -24.59 11.84 -10.85
N TYR A 5 -23.75 12.35 -9.95
CA TYR A 5 -23.94 13.68 -9.36
C TYR A 5 -23.41 14.74 -10.33
N PRO A 6 -24.26 15.67 -10.83
CA PRO A 6 -23.80 16.80 -11.61
C PRO A 6 -23.27 17.87 -10.66
N ASN A 7 -21.95 18.01 -10.54
CA ASN A 7 -21.37 19.13 -9.81
C ASN A 7 -21.19 20.33 -10.74
N THR A 8 -22.28 21.08 -10.94
CA THR A 8 -22.23 22.44 -11.45
C THR A 8 -22.40 23.41 -10.29
N ARG A 9 -21.34 24.17 -9.97
CA ARG A 9 -21.36 25.61 -9.65
C ARG A 9 -20.02 26.08 -9.10
N LEU A 10 -19.33 26.86 -9.93
CA LEU A 10 -18.87 28.22 -9.59
C LEU A 10 -18.18 28.40 -8.24
N ALA A 11 -16.85 28.29 -8.27
CA ALA A 11 -15.99 29.17 -7.47
C ALA A 11 -14.98 29.81 -8.42
N GLN A 12 -15.42 30.88 -9.09
CA GLN A 12 -14.50 31.83 -9.70
C GLN A 12 -13.65 32.50 -8.61
N SER A 13 -12.41 32.77 -8.98
CA SER A 13 -11.54 33.81 -8.42
C SER A 13 -11.10 33.67 -6.96
N THR A 14 -10.11 32.82 -6.73
CA THR A 14 -8.95 33.25 -5.94
C THR A 14 -7.70 32.91 -6.72
N ARG A 15 -7.33 33.79 -7.67
CA ARG A 15 -5.95 33.91 -8.18
C ARG A 15 -5.06 34.33 -7.00
N GLN A 16 -4.81 33.41 -6.09
CA GLN A 16 -3.82 33.62 -5.05
C GLN A 16 -2.46 33.28 -5.64
N LEU A 17 -1.87 34.30 -6.28
CA LEU A 17 -0.43 34.39 -6.43
C LEU A 17 0.15 34.44 -5.01
N LEU A 18 0.35 33.28 -4.41
CA LEU A 18 1.07 33.14 -3.15
C LEU A 18 2.54 33.42 -3.47
N ASN A 19 2.89 34.70 -3.50
CA ASN A 19 4.27 35.14 -3.63
C ASN A 19 5.04 34.65 -2.39
N TYR A 20 5.74 33.53 -2.53
CA TYR A 20 6.72 33.11 -1.55
C TYR A 20 7.90 34.10 -1.60
N SER A 21 8.47 34.39 -0.43
CA SER A 21 9.40 35.51 -0.12
C SER A 21 10.71 35.61 -0.93
N THR A 22 10.84 34.88 -2.04
CA THR A 22 12.03 34.83 -2.90
C THR A 22 11.75 35.18 -4.37
N GLY A 23 10.60 35.79 -4.68
CA GLY A 23 10.33 36.38 -6.00
C GLY A 23 10.05 35.37 -7.13
N ARG A 24 9.81 34.10 -6.80
CA ARG A 24 9.47 33.06 -7.77
C ARG A 24 7.97 32.81 -7.76
N LYS A 25 7.35 32.86 -8.94
CA LYS A 25 5.96 32.45 -9.17
C LYS A 25 5.91 30.92 -9.14
N TRP A 26 4.91 30.37 -8.47
CA TRP A 26 4.67 28.94 -8.44
C TRP A 26 3.24 28.71 -8.94
N PHE A 27 3.05 27.63 -9.69
CA PHE A 27 1.77 27.29 -10.31
C PHE A 27 1.35 25.90 -9.82
N ASP A 28 0.09 25.79 -9.40
CA ASP A 28 -0.52 24.53 -8.97
C ASP A 28 -0.72 23.53 -10.12
N CYS A 29 -0.90 24.04 -11.35
CA CYS A 29 -1.29 23.24 -12.50
C CYS A 29 -0.55 23.65 -13.79
N ALA A 30 -0.34 22.70 -14.71
CA ALA A 30 0.35 22.96 -15.97
C ALA A 30 -0.43 23.95 -16.86
N GLU A 31 -1.77 23.86 -16.89
CA GLU A 31 -2.63 24.79 -17.62
C GLU A 31 -2.48 26.23 -17.09
N CYS A 32 -2.42 26.38 -15.76
CA CYS A 32 -2.25 27.65 -15.06
C CYS A 32 -0.92 28.34 -15.43
N HIS A 33 0.13 27.56 -15.64
CA HIS A 33 1.43 28.04 -16.09
C HIS A 33 1.37 28.51 -17.55
N HIS A 34 0.79 27.70 -18.45
CA HIS A 34 0.65 28.03 -19.88
C HIS A 34 -0.21 29.28 -20.15
N GLU A 35 -1.14 29.62 -19.26
CA GLU A 35 -1.91 30.87 -19.35
C GLU A 35 -1.08 32.12 -19.01
N THR A 36 0.03 31.96 -18.28
CA THR A 36 0.80 33.08 -17.71
C THR A 36 2.22 33.21 -18.23
N GLU A 37 2.81 32.12 -18.71
CA GLU A 37 4.18 32.06 -19.21
C GLU A 37 4.21 31.34 -20.56
N ASP A 38 4.86 31.95 -21.56
CA ASP A 38 4.92 31.46 -22.95
C ASP A 38 5.99 30.38 -23.18
N HIS A 39 6.68 29.93 -22.12
CA HIS A 39 7.68 28.86 -22.22
C HIS A 39 7.11 27.52 -21.77
N GLU A 40 7.74 26.43 -22.22
CA GLU A 40 7.37 25.08 -21.78
C GLU A 40 7.90 24.79 -20.38
N LEU A 41 7.15 24.00 -19.60
CA LEU A 41 7.61 23.49 -18.31
C LEU A 41 8.74 22.48 -18.54
N LEU A 42 9.96 22.84 -18.16
CA LEU A 42 11.09 21.91 -18.20
C LEU A 42 10.89 20.81 -17.16
N GLN A 43 10.88 19.57 -17.63
CA GLN A 43 10.87 18.41 -16.75
C GLN A 43 12.16 18.35 -15.95
N LYS A 44 12.04 18.36 -14.62
CA LYS A 44 13.15 18.02 -13.72
C LYS A 44 12.91 16.65 -13.13
N MET A 45 13.94 15.81 -13.16
CA MET A 45 13.91 14.45 -12.62
C MET A 45 14.41 14.38 -11.17
N ASP A 46 14.33 15.49 -10.45
CA ASP A 46 14.87 15.63 -9.11
C ASP A 46 13.81 15.26 -8.06
N MET A 47 14.00 14.10 -7.42
CA MET A 47 13.10 13.58 -6.40
C MET A 47 13.56 14.02 -5.01
N THR A 48 12.61 14.47 -4.17
CA THR A 48 12.89 14.81 -2.77
C THR A 48 12.44 13.68 -1.85
N PHE A 49 13.38 13.12 -1.11
CA PHE A 49 13.15 12.06 -0.15
C PHE A 49 13.39 12.57 1.27
N ALA A 50 12.62 12.03 2.22
CA ALA A 50 12.84 12.26 3.64
C ALA A 50 13.34 10.98 4.30
N CYS A 51 14.53 11.02 4.89
CA CYS A 51 15.07 9.85 5.57
C CYS A 51 14.36 9.60 6.90
N LYS A 52 13.93 8.36 7.16
CA LYS A 52 13.27 7.99 8.43
C LYS A 52 14.19 8.03 9.65
N LYS A 53 15.49 7.72 9.47
CA LYS A 53 16.47 7.69 10.56
C LYS A 53 16.87 9.10 11.01
N CYS A 54 17.24 9.98 10.07
CA CYS A 54 17.73 11.33 10.40
C CYS A 54 16.70 12.45 10.23
N LYS A 55 15.51 12.16 9.66
CA LYS A 55 14.42 13.14 9.38
C LYS A 55 14.84 14.32 8.49
N LYS A 56 16.01 14.26 7.86
CA LYS A 56 16.47 15.27 6.92
C LYS A 56 15.91 14.97 5.53
N ALA A 57 15.39 16.02 4.89
CA ALA A 57 15.01 15.98 3.49
C ALA A 57 16.27 16.14 2.62
N PHE A 58 16.40 15.30 1.60
CA PHE A 58 17.48 15.37 0.61
C PHE A 58 16.90 15.23 -0.79
N ARG A 59 17.61 15.77 -1.78
CA ARG A 59 17.19 15.76 -3.19
C ARG A 59 18.17 14.91 -3.98
N LYS A 60 17.66 14.03 -4.85
CA LYS A 60 18.45 13.11 -5.66
C LYS A 60 17.88 13.05 -7.07
N ASP A 61 18.78 12.96 -8.04
CA ASP A 61 18.42 12.92 -9.46
C ASP A 61 18.01 11.50 -9.85
N ALA A 62 16.76 11.30 -10.26
CA ALA A 62 16.23 10.00 -10.65
C ALA A 62 16.62 9.58 -12.08
N ALA A 63 17.36 10.43 -12.80
CA ALA A 63 17.80 10.16 -14.17
C ALA A 63 18.97 9.16 -14.23
N VAL A 64 19.82 9.12 -13.19
CA VAL A 64 20.97 8.22 -13.09
C VAL A 64 20.93 7.60 -11.70
N PHE A 65 20.50 6.34 -11.61
CA PHE A 65 20.45 5.62 -10.34
C PHE A 65 21.68 4.72 -10.22
N GLU A 66 22.65 5.11 -9.40
CA GLU A 66 23.86 4.32 -9.09
C GLU A 66 23.74 3.57 -7.76
N GLU A 67 24.59 2.57 -7.50
CA GLU A 67 24.55 1.81 -6.24
C GLU A 67 24.86 2.68 -5.00
N SER A 68 25.67 3.72 -5.19
CA SER A 68 25.94 4.77 -4.18
C SER A 68 24.68 5.55 -3.79
N ASP A 69 23.68 5.55 -4.67
CA ASP A 69 22.45 6.31 -4.52
C ASP A 69 21.43 5.60 -3.65
N GLU A 70 21.67 4.36 -3.23
CA GLU A 70 20.76 3.60 -2.38
C GLU A 70 20.73 4.09 -0.92
N TYR A 71 21.70 4.92 -0.53
CA TYR A 71 21.91 5.36 0.84
C TYR A 71 21.61 6.84 1.03
N CYS A 72 21.10 7.18 2.21
CA CYS A 72 20.92 8.57 2.61
C CYS A 72 22.28 9.24 2.87
N PRO A 73 22.61 10.39 2.24
CA PRO A 73 23.91 11.06 2.38
C PRO A 73 24.19 11.60 3.80
N HIS A 74 23.18 11.61 4.67
CA HIS A 74 23.30 12.15 6.02
C HIS A 74 23.50 11.11 7.12
N CYS A 75 23.14 9.84 6.89
CA CYS A 75 23.17 8.82 7.95
C CYS A 75 23.31 7.38 7.45
N ASP A 76 23.61 7.21 6.15
CA ASP A 76 23.87 5.92 5.52
C ASP A 76 22.71 4.92 5.66
N ASN A 77 21.48 5.44 5.71
CA ASN A 77 20.29 4.60 5.76
C ASN A 77 19.89 4.21 4.33
N HIS A 78 19.93 2.91 4.04
CA HIS A 78 19.42 2.33 2.81
C HIS A 78 17.92 2.62 2.67
N PHE A 79 17.51 3.26 1.57
CA PHE A 79 16.11 3.66 1.36
C PHE A 79 15.40 2.85 0.28
N VAL A 80 16.12 1.98 -0.43
CA VAL A 80 15.55 1.07 -1.43
C VAL A 80 15.10 -0.21 -0.75
N LEU A 81 13.82 -0.32 -0.42
CA LEU A 81 13.28 -1.53 0.21
C LEU A 81 12.88 -2.55 -0.85
N GLU A 82 13.23 -3.82 -0.63
CA GLU A 82 12.74 -4.92 -1.47
C GLU A 82 11.21 -4.97 -1.47
N ALA A 83 10.64 -5.21 -2.64
CA ALA A 83 9.20 -5.32 -2.81
C ALA A 83 8.68 -6.53 -2.00
N LYS A 84 7.83 -6.26 -1.01
CA LYS A 84 7.15 -7.31 -0.25
C LYS A 84 6.11 -7.97 -1.15
N THR A 85 6.37 -9.19 -1.60
CA THR A 85 5.37 -10.00 -2.29
C THR A 85 4.31 -10.47 -1.27
N PRO A 86 3.01 -10.26 -1.52
CA PRO A 86 1.98 -10.79 -0.63
C PRO A 86 2.04 -12.31 -0.67
N LYS A 87 2.43 -12.93 0.44
CA LYS A 87 2.37 -14.39 0.59
C LYS A 87 0.87 -14.77 0.61
N PRO A 88 0.40 -15.69 -0.24
CA PRO A 88 -0.99 -16.15 -0.18
C PRO A 88 -1.21 -16.81 1.18
N MET A 89 -1.89 -16.12 2.07
CA MET A 89 -2.33 -16.67 3.35
C MET A 89 -3.74 -17.19 3.16
N LEU A 90 -3.93 -18.50 3.33
CA LEU A 90 -5.26 -19.10 3.41
C LEU A 90 -5.91 -18.64 4.72
N LYS A 91 -6.74 -17.61 4.63
CA LYS A 91 -7.58 -17.17 5.75
C LYS A 91 -8.79 -18.10 5.77
N PHE A 92 -9.00 -18.79 6.88
CA PHE A 92 -10.24 -19.51 7.11
C PHE A 92 -11.25 -18.53 7.73
N GLU A 93 -12.31 -18.20 6.99
CA GLU A 93 -13.42 -17.40 7.50
C GLU A 93 -14.30 -18.31 8.37
N GLY A 94 -14.01 -18.37 9.66
CA GLY A 94 -14.91 -19.00 10.63
C GLY A 94 -16.13 -18.12 10.84
N GLU A 95 -17.30 -18.61 10.47
CA GLU A 95 -18.58 -17.99 10.83
C GLU A 95 -18.79 -17.99 12.36
N ASP A 96 -19.80 -17.29 12.88
CA ASP A 96 -20.04 -17.16 14.32
C ASP A 96 -19.99 -18.54 15.02
N ALA A 97 -19.16 -18.66 16.06
CA ALA A 97 -18.99 -19.86 16.86
C ALA A 97 -20.32 -20.42 17.39
N ARG A 98 -21.35 -19.58 17.56
CA ARG A 98 -22.69 -20.04 17.98
C ARG A 98 -23.44 -20.82 16.91
N VAL A 99 -23.15 -20.55 15.63
CA VAL A 99 -23.82 -21.16 14.47
C VAL A 99 -23.03 -22.35 13.95
N ASP A 100 -21.70 -22.25 13.90
CA ASP A 100 -20.83 -23.37 13.50
C ASP A 100 -19.75 -23.68 14.55
N ASN A 101 -20.02 -24.69 15.38
CA ASN A 101 -19.09 -25.19 16.41
C ASN A 101 -18.00 -26.13 15.87
N ARG A 102 -17.98 -26.45 14.56
CA ARG A 102 -17.05 -27.46 14.01
C ARG A 102 -15.57 -27.06 14.11
N MET A 103 -15.30 -25.76 14.22
CA MET A 103 -13.94 -25.21 14.31
C MET A 103 -13.46 -24.99 15.76
N LEU A 104 -14.32 -25.24 16.76
CA LEU A 104 -13.93 -25.18 18.17
C LEU A 104 -13.59 -26.57 18.69
N ILE A 105 -12.35 -26.73 19.16
CA ILE A 105 -11.88 -27.96 19.77
C ILE A 105 -12.06 -27.86 21.28
N ASP A 106 -12.94 -28.68 21.85
CA ASP A 106 -13.05 -28.84 23.30
C ASP A 106 -12.11 -29.95 23.80
N HIS A 107 -11.10 -29.56 24.57
CA HIS A 107 -10.11 -30.47 25.16
C HIS A 107 -10.66 -31.36 26.28
N ARG A 108 -11.89 -31.13 26.77
CA ARG A 108 -12.51 -31.94 27.83
C ARG A 108 -13.10 -33.24 27.31
N THR A 109 -13.37 -33.32 26.01
CA THR A 109 -14.02 -34.48 25.39
C THR A 109 -12.95 -35.37 24.76
N ARG A 110 -13.00 -36.68 25.02
CA ARG A 110 -12.07 -37.64 24.39
C ARG A 110 -12.34 -37.66 22.89
N GLN A 111 -11.42 -37.10 22.10
CA GLN A 111 -11.49 -37.23 20.64
C GLN A 111 -11.38 -38.71 20.27
N GLU A 112 -12.31 -39.18 19.44
CA GLU A 112 -12.19 -40.50 18.84
C GLU A 112 -10.99 -40.48 17.89
N GLU A 113 -10.11 -41.47 18.01
CA GLU A 113 -8.99 -41.64 17.09
C GLU A 113 -9.52 -41.70 15.65
N ALA A 114 -8.85 -40.97 14.74
CA ALA A 114 -9.27 -40.88 13.36
C ALA A 114 -9.39 -42.29 12.76
N ARG A 115 -10.63 -42.72 12.52
CA ARG A 115 -10.93 -44.03 11.94
C ARG A 115 -10.28 -44.13 10.57
N THR A 116 -9.28 -44.97 10.43
CA THR A 116 -8.66 -45.24 9.14
C THR A 116 -9.33 -46.47 8.50
N ILE A 117 -9.26 -46.58 7.17
CA ILE A 117 -9.80 -47.74 6.43
C ILE A 117 -9.22 -49.08 6.93
N PHE A 118 -8.08 -49.05 7.63
CA PHE A 118 -7.36 -50.21 8.14
C PHE A 118 -7.58 -50.50 9.63
N ASP A 119 -8.64 -49.97 10.24
CA ASP A 119 -8.94 -50.25 11.65
C ASP A 119 -9.27 -51.74 11.89
N VAL A 120 -8.33 -52.45 12.50
CA VAL A 120 -8.38 -53.89 12.82
C VAL A 120 -9.55 -54.23 13.75
N LYS A 121 -10.06 -53.26 14.51
CA LYS A 121 -11.16 -53.45 15.47
C LYS A 121 -12.54 -53.55 14.81
N ASP A 122 -12.75 -52.91 13.66
CA ASP A 122 -14.05 -52.88 12.94
C ASP A 122 -14.09 -53.83 11.73
N ALA A 123 -12.98 -54.50 11.41
CA ALA A 123 -12.90 -55.50 10.34
C ALA A 123 -13.95 -56.63 10.42
N PRO A 124 -14.31 -57.19 11.60
CA PRO A 124 -15.28 -58.30 11.65
C PRO A 124 -16.74 -57.89 11.41
N ASN A 125 -17.08 -56.59 11.48
CA ASN A 125 -18.47 -56.11 11.35
C ASN A 125 -18.82 -55.59 9.95
N LYS A 126 -17.87 -55.53 9.00
CA LYS A 126 -18.07 -55.03 7.63
C LYS A 126 -18.19 -56.15 6.57
N LEU A 127 -17.98 -57.40 6.97
CA LEU A 127 -18.13 -58.60 6.13
C LEU A 127 -19.29 -59.43 6.68
N GLY A 128 -20.50 -58.93 6.46
CA GLY A 128 -21.77 -59.58 6.79
C GLY A 128 -22.85 -59.08 5.83
#